data_AF-A0A9D6UNQ0-F1
#
_entry.id   AF-A0A9D6UNQ0-F1
#
_cell.length_a   1.000
_cell.length_b   1.000
_cell.length_c   1.000
_cell.angle_alpha   90.00
_cell.angle_beta   90.00
_cell.angle_gamma   90.00
#
_symmetry.space_group_name_H-M   'P 1'
#
loop_
_entity.id
_entity.type
_entity.pdbx_description
1 polymer ?
#
loop_
_entity_poly.entity_id
_entity_poly.type
_entity_poly.pdbx_seq_one_letter_code
_entity_poly.pdbx_strand_id
1 'polypeptide(L)'
;MTEQRFRCPLQSEENAQLLLDYCARRLDPSRRAALEAHIGLCPSCREFSQAQRLVWEALDAWDSSGGAADFDRRLYQRISEERKPPWADRLTAWTAEISWKPALPAAAALALWVTFFPVRPTEEAEGFERVAAEQVEGALEDLDMLQQLKLNLQ
;
A
#
# COMPACT_ATOMS: atom_id res chain seq x y z
N MET A 1 34.54 -3.23 27.38
CA MET A 1 34.62 -2.36 26.20
C MET A 1 35.59 -3.02 25.24
N THR A 2 35.07 -3.84 24.33
CA THR A 2 35.88 -4.68 23.44
C THR A 2 36.39 -3.83 22.29
N GLU A 3 37.70 -3.55 22.26
CA GLU A 3 38.40 -3.08 21.06
C GLU A 3 38.23 -4.15 19.97
N GLN A 4 37.22 -3.97 19.11
CA GLN A 4 37.15 -4.69 17.85
C GLN A 4 38.26 -4.14 16.95
N ARG A 5 39.37 -4.88 16.85
CA ARG A 5 40.27 -4.76 15.70
C ARG A 5 39.43 -5.05 14.45
N PHE A 6 38.95 -4.00 13.78
CA PHE A 6 38.24 -4.12 12.51
C PHE A 6 39.22 -4.65 11.46
N ARG A 7 39.19 -5.97 11.24
CA ARG A 7 39.72 -6.59 10.03
C ARG A 7 38.99 -5.95 8.85
N CYS A 8 39.73 -5.63 7.79
CA CYS A 8 39.16 -4.98 6.62
C CYS A 8 37.99 -5.80 6.08
N PRO A 9 36.76 -5.25 6.05
CA PRO A 9 35.57 -6.00 5.65
C PRO A 9 35.59 -6.39 4.17
N LEU A 10 36.33 -5.66 3.33
CA LEU A 10 36.53 -6.01 1.92
C LEU A 10 37.44 -7.23 1.71
N GLN A 11 38.24 -7.61 2.70
CA GLN A 11 39.17 -8.74 2.62
C GLN A 11 38.63 -10.00 3.29
N SER A 12 37.39 -9.96 3.76
CA SER A 12 36.79 -11.03 4.56
C SER A 12 35.35 -11.23 4.10
N GLU A 13 35.07 -12.37 3.47
CA GLU A 13 33.72 -12.73 3.00
C GLU A 13 32.69 -12.72 4.15
N GLU A 14 33.13 -13.09 5.36
CA GLU A 14 32.31 -13.05 6.59
C GLU A 14 31.73 -11.65 6.90
N ASN A 15 32.32 -10.59 6.36
CA ASN A 15 31.91 -9.20 6.61
C ASN A 15 31.20 -8.55 5.41
N ALA A 16 30.88 -9.30 4.35
CA ALA A 16 30.14 -8.78 3.20
C ALA A 16 28.77 -8.20 3.62
N GLN A 17 28.09 -8.84 4.57
CA GLN A 17 26.81 -8.38 5.10
C GLN A 17 26.91 -7.00 5.77
N LEU A 18 28.02 -6.71 6.46
CA LEU A 18 28.26 -5.42 7.09
C LEU A 18 28.33 -4.29 6.05
N LEU A 19 28.98 -4.54 4.92
CA LEU A 19 29.08 -3.57 3.82
C LEU A 19 27.72 -3.35 3.15
N LEU A 20 26.95 -4.43 2.93
CA LEU A 20 25.60 -4.34 2.38
C LEU A 20 24.67 -3.53 3.31
N ASP A 21 24.75 -3.77 4.62
CA ASP A 21 23.95 -3.04 5.60
C ASP A 21 24.37 -1.57 5.71
N TYR A 22 25.66 -1.26 5.54
CA TYR A 22 26.13 0.12 5.42
C TYR A 22 25.53 0.78 4.18
N CYS A 23 25.58 0.09 3.04
CA CYS A 23 25.07 0.60 1.77
C CYS A 23 23.56 0.86 1.79
N ALA A 24 22.81 -0.05 2.40
CA ALA A 24 21.37 0.07 2.57
C ALA A 24 20.96 1.00 3.72
N ARG A 25 21.90 1.67 4.38
CA ARG A 25 21.70 2.52 5.57
C ARG A 25 21.02 1.81 6.75
N ARG A 26 21.15 0.49 6.86
CA ARG A 26 20.53 -0.36 7.90
C ARG A 26 21.39 -0.59 9.14
N LEU A 27 22.64 -0.12 9.16
CA LEU A 27 23.48 -0.22 10.34
C LEU A 27 22.96 0.64 11.49
N ASP A 28 23.08 0.14 12.71
CA ASP A 28 22.90 0.97 13.90
C ASP A 28 23.99 2.05 13.98
N PRO A 29 23.74 3.15 14.71
CA PRO A 29 24.69 4.27 14.81
C PRO A 29 26.08 3.88 15.28
N SER A 30 26.20 2.92 16.21
CA SER A 30 27.49 2.52 16.78
C SER A 30 28.35 1.76 15.77
N ARG A 31 27.76 0.79 15.06
CA ARG A 31 28.44 0.02 14.01
C ARG A 31 28.75 0.88 12.80
N ARG A 32 27.88 1.82 12.44
CA ARG A 32 28.14 2.81 11.39
C ARG A 32 29.37 3.64 11.73
N ALA A 33 29.42 4.25 12.92
CA ALA A 33 30.54 5.09 13.33
C ALA A 33 31.87 4.30 13.36
N ALA A 34 31.83 3.05 13.83
CA ALA A 34 33.01 2.19 13.85
C ALA A 34 33.51 1.86 12.42
N LEU A 35 32.60 1.57 11.49
CA LEU A 35 32.95 1.33 10.09
C LEU A 35 33.46 2.60 9.40
N GLU A 36 32.87 3.76 9.67
CA GLU A 36 33.32 5.05 9.15
C GLU A 36 34.71 5.44 9.66
N ALA A 37 35.00 5.17 10.93
CA ALA A 37 36.34 5.30 11.48
C ALA A 37 37.33 4.40 10.74
N HIS A 38 36.95 3.15 10.42
CA HIS A 38 37.77 2.25 9.62
C HIS A 38 37.97 2.76 8.18
N ILE A 39 36.92 3.23 7.50
CA ILE A 39 36.99 3.85 6.16
C ILE A 39 37.95 5.05 6.16
N GLY A 40 37.97 5.82 7.27
CA GLY A 40 38.90 6.92 7.48
C GLY A 40 40.38 6.51 7.50
N LEU A 41 40.69 5.23 7.72
CA LEU A 41 42.06 4.70 7.83
C LEU A 41 42.44 3.73 6.70
N CYS A 42 41.47 3.00 6.13
CA CYS A 42 41.71 1.96 5.13
C CYS A 42 41.47 2.47 3.70
N PRO A 43 42.50 2.54 2.83
CA PRO A 43 42.37 3.04 1.46
C PRO A 43 41.35 2.27 0.61
N SER A 44 41.36 0.93 0.67
CA SER A 44 40.43 0.10 -0.11
C SER A 44 38.97 0.32 0.29
N CYS A 45 38.69 0.43 1.59
CA CYS A 45 37.34 0.75 2.07
C CYS A 45 36.90 2.16 1.68
N ARG A 46 37.85 3.11 1.62
CA ARG A 46 37.57 4.47 1.13
C ARG A 46 37.18 4.46 -0.34
N GLU A 47 37.97 3.81 -1.20
CA GLU A 47 37.69 3.67 -2.63
C GLU A 47 36.33 3.00 -2.87
N PHE A 48 36.04 1.90 -2.17
CA PHE A 48 34.73 1.25 -2.24
C PHE A 48 33.59 2.19 -1.85
N SER A 49 33.72 2.90 -0.73
CA SER A 49 32.68 3.83 -0.26
C SER A 49 32.46 5.00 -1.24
N GLN A 50 33.51 5.46 -1.92
CA GLN A 50 33.42 6.51 -2.93
C GLN A 50 32.73 5.99 -4.20
N ALA A 51 33.13 4.82 -4.70
CA ALA A 51 32.49 4.19 -5.85
C ALA A 51 30.99 3.97 -5.60
N GLN A 52 30.61 3.53 -4.40
CA GLN A 52 29.22 3.33 -4.02
C GLN A 52 28.44 4.64 -3.95
N ARG A 53 29.02 5.73 -3.43
CA ARG A 53 28.39 7.06 -3.46
C ARG A 53 28.15 7.55 -4.89
N LEU A 54 29.10 7.36 -5.80
CA LEU A 54 28.93 7.74 -7.20
C LEU A 54 27.76 7.01 -7.87
N VAL A 55 27.57 5.73 -7.56
CA VAL A 55 26.40 4.97 -8.06
C VAL A 55 25.11 5.56 -7.51
N TRP A 56 25.04 5.89 -6.22
CA TRP A 56 23.86 6.50 -5.64
C TRP A 56 23.59 7.89 -6.18
N GLU A 57 24.61 8.73 -6.33
CA GLU A 57 24.47 10.06 -6.95
C GLU A 57 23.97 9.94 -8.40
N ALA A 58 24.43 8.95 -9.17
CA ALA A 58 23.94 8.69 -10.51
C ALA A 58 22.48 8.22 -10.54
N LEU A 59 22.06 7.39 -9.57
CA LEU A 59 20.68 6.96 -9.42
C LEU A 59 19.77 8.10 -8.93
N ASP A 60 20.25 8.95 -8.03
CA ASP A 60 19.51 10.11 -7.54
C ASP A 60 19.36 11.18 -8.64
N ALA A 61 20.37 11.32 -9.50
CA ALA A 61 20.31 12.18 -10.68
C ALA A 61 19.51 11.57 -11.84
N TRP A 62 19.15 10.28 -11.76
CA TRP A 62 18.38 9.63 -12.80
C TRP A 62 16.96 10.17 -12.82
N ASP A 63 16.65 10.99 -13.83
CA ASP A 63 15.28 11.42 -14.10
C ASP A 63 14.51 10.26 -14.74
N SER A 64 13.70 9.58 -13.93
CA SER A 64 12.64 8.73 -14.48
C SER A 64 11.64 9.64 -15.18
N SER A 65 11.80 9.84 -16.50
CA SER A 65 10.84 10.57 -17.32
C SER A 65 9.45 10.10 -16.92
N GLY A 66 8.68 10.99 -16.27
CA GLY A 66 7.38 10.66 -15.69
C GLY A 66 6.61 9.82 -16.70
N GLY A 67 6.11 8.65 -16.27
CA GLY A 67 5.48 7.68 -17.16
C GLY A 67 4.50 8.35 -18.12
N ALA A 68 4.21 7.71 -19.26
CA ALA A 68 3.35 8.28 -20.31
C ALA A 68 2.16 9.07 -19.71
N ALA A 69 1.89 10.28 -20.17
CA ALA A 69 0.95 11.22 -19.53
C ALA A 69 -0.44 10.64 -19.21
N ASP A 70 -0.86 9.60 -19.92
CA ASP A 70 -2.12 8.87 -19.73
C ASP A 70 -2.00 7.58 -18.91
N PHE A 71 -0.87 7.33 -18.25
CA PHE A 71 -0.63 6.09 -17.50
C PHE A 71 -1.68 5.89 -16.41
N ASP A 72 -1.88 6.90 -15.56
CA ASP A 72 -2.87 6.84 -14.48
C ASP A 72 -4.27 6.62 -15.02
N ARG A 73 -4.64 7.34 -16.08
CA ARG A 73 -5.94 7.19 -16.74
C ARG A 73 -6.16 5.76 -17.22
N ARG A 74 -5.17 5.15 -17.89
CA ARG A 74 -5.25 3.77 -18.38
C ARG A 74 -5.24 2.75 -17.24
N LEU A 75 -4.47 3.00 -16.19
CA LEU A 75 -4.40 2.14 -15.00
C LEU A 75 -5.76 2.09 -14.29
N TYR A 76 -6.33 3.26 -13.98
CA TYR A 76 -7.64 3.33 -13.32
C TYR A 76 -8.76 2.81 -14.20
N GLN A 77 -8.70 3.02 -15.51
CA GLN A 77 -9.65 2.39 -16.43
C GLN A 77 -9.61 0.87 -16.30
N ARG A 78 -8.43 0.24 -16.35
CA ARG A 78 -8.31 -1.22 -16.23
C ARG A 78 -8.78 -1.73 -14.86
N ILE A 79 -8.40 -1.06 -13.78
CA ILE A 79 -8.87 -1.42 -12.43
C ILE A 79 -10.40 -1.35 -12.36
N SER A 80 -11.01 -0.33 -12.97
CA SER A 80 -12.47 -0.19 -12.98
C SER A 80 -13.16 -1.28 -13.80
N GLU A 81 -12.54 -1.74 -14.89
CA GLU A 81 -13.05 -2.83 -15.72
C GLU A 81 -12.99 -4.17 -14.98
N GLU A 82 -11.90 -4.45 -14.27
CA GLU A 82 -11.73 -5.68 -13.48
C GLU A 82 -12.59 -5.71 -12.21
N ARG A 83 -12.84 -4.54 -11.59
CA ARG A 83 -13.68 -4.44 -10.38
C ARG A 83 -15.17 -4.46 -10.65
N LYS A 84 -15.61 -4.44 -11.91
CA LYS A 84 -17.05 -4.52 -12.21
C LYS A 84 -17.59 -5.87 -11.72
N PRO A 85 -18.57 -5.87 -10.80
CA PRO A 85 -19.16 -7.11 -10.37
C PRO A 85 -19.94 -7.72 -11.55
N PRO A 86 -20.00 -9.05 -11.68
CA PRO A 86 -20.58 -9.74 -12.84
C PRO A 86 -22.08 -9.46 -13.05
N TRP A 87 -22.76 -8.86 -12.07
CA TRP A 87 -24.15 -8.39 -12.21
C TRP A 87 -24.28 -7.00 -12.83
N ALA A 88 -23.23 -6.17 -12.84
CA ALA A 88 -23.28 -4.79 -13.32
C ALA A 88 -23.63 -4.73 -14.82
N ASP A 89 -23.03 -5.61 -15.63
CA ASP A 89 -23.34 -5.72 -17.06
C ASP A 89 -24.77 -6.23 -17.32
N ARG A 90 -25.34 -6.97 -16.37
CA ARG A 90 -26.71 -7.50 -16.47
C ARG A 90 -27.76 -6.43 -16.19
N LEU A 91 -27.48 -5.49 -15.28
CA LEU A 91 -28.38 -4.37 -14.98
C LEU A 91 -28.39 -3.30 -16.06
N THR A 92 -27.24 -2.99 -16.67
CA THR A 92 -27.17 -2.03 -17.79
C THR A 92 -27.91 -2.55 -19.01
N ALA A 93 -27.81 -3.86 -19.29
CA ALA A 93 -28.60 -4.51 -20.34
C ALA A 93 -30.12 -4.48 -20.05
N TRP A 94 -30.52 -4.79 -18.81
CA TRP A 94 -31.95 -4.78 -18.43
C TRP A 94 -32.58 -3.38 -18.48
N THR A 95 -31.83 -2.34 -18.09
CA THR A 95 -32.33 -0.95 -18.06
C THR A 95 -32.43 -0.30 -19.45
N ALA A 96 -31.65 -0.77 -20.43
CA ALA A 96 -31.73 -0.29 -21.81
C ALA A 96 -33.07 -0.65 -22.50
N GLU A 97 -33.72 -1.75 -22.09
CA GLU A 97 -34.99 -2.21 -22.65
C GLU A 97 -36.23 -1.69 -21.88
N ILE A 98 -36.03 -1.04 -20.74
CA ILE A 98 -37.12 -0.48 -19.94
C ILE A 98 -37.59 0.82 -20.58
N SER A 99 -38.74 0.77 -21.24
CA SER A 99 -39.46 1.95 -21.71
C SER A 99 -39.91 2.78 -20.51
N TRP A 100 -39.55 4.07 -20.45
CA TRP A 100 -39.88 4.97 -19.32
C TRP A 100 -41.36 5.37 -19.23
N LYS A 101 -42.18 4.90 -20.17
CA LYS A 101 -43.62 5.20 -20.26
C LYS A 101 -44.46 4.82 -19.02
N PRO A 102 -44.18 3.74 -18.26
CA PRO A 102 -44.92 3.44 -17.04
C PRO A 102 -44.40 4.20 -15.81
N ALA A 103 -43.36 5.03 -15.92
CA ALA A 103 -42.84 5.79 -14.79
C ALA A 103 -43.87 6.80 -14.23
N LEU A 104 -44.72 7.37 -15.11
CA LEU A 104 -45.80 8.28 -14.72
C LEU A 104 -46.88 7.63 -13.84
N PRO A 105 -47.54 6.53 -14.25
CA PRO A 105 -48.52 5.86 -13.39
C PRO A 105 -47.86 5.21 -12.16
N ALA A 106 -46.62 4.72 -12.27
CA ALA A 106 -45.90 4.15 -11.12
C ALA A 106 -45.57 5.21 -10.05
N ALA A 107 -45.12 6.41 -10.45
CA ALA A 107 -44.90 7.51 -9.53
C ALA A 107 -46.20 7.98 -8.86
N ALA A 108 -47.31 8.03 -9.61
CA ALA A 108 -48.62 8.35 -9.06
C ALA A 108 -49.11 7.28 -8.06
N ALA A 109 -48.92 5.99 -8.37
CA ALA A 109 -49.26 4.89 -7.49
C ALA A 109 -48.41 4.92 -6.20
N LEU A 110 -47.10 5.19 -6.29
CA LEU A 110 -46.23 5.36 -5.12
C LEU A 110 -46.64 6.57 -4.27
N ALA A 111 -46.96 7.70 -4.89
CA ALA A 111 -47.46 8.87 -4.18
C ALA A 111 -48.76 8.55 -3.42
N LEU A 112 -49.70 7.87 -4.07
CA LEU A 112 -50.93 7.40 -3.41
C LEU A 112 -50.62 6.42 -2.28
N TRP A 113 -49.68 5.49 -2.48
CA TRP A 113 -49.28 4.51 -1.47
C TRP A 113 -48.69 5.18 -0.22
N VAL A 114 -47.80 6.16 -0.38
CA VAL A 114 -47.25 6.96 0.73
C VAL A 114 -48.33 7.76 1.45
N THR A 115 -49.33 8.28 0.73
CA THR A 115 -50.45 9.02 1.35
C THR A 115 -51.43 8.13 2.10
N PHE A 116 -51.69 6.90 1.61
CA PHE A 116 -52.65 5.97 2.21
C PHE A 116 -52.04 5.05 3.27
N PHE A 117 -50.75 4.74 3.16
CA PHE A 117 -49.99 3.96 4.11
C PHE A 117 -48.82 4.81 4.61
N PRO A 118 -49.06 5.76 5.53
CA PRO A 118 -47.98 6.47 6.18
C PRO A 118 -47.15 5.43 6.95
N VAL A 119 -45.94 5.18 6.45
CA VAL A 119 -44.92 4.44 7.19
C VAL A 119 -44.68 5.24 8.47
N ARG A 120 -45.05 4.67 9.62
CA ARG A 120 -44.61 5.22 10.90
C ARG A 120 -43.09 5.26 10.84
N PRO A 121 -42.44 6.40 11.16
CA PRO A 121 -40.99 6.42 11.22
C PRO A 121 -40.58 5.37 12.25
N THR A 122 -40.03 4.26 11.78
CA THR A 122 -39.26 3.35 12.61
C THR A 122 -38.03 4.15 13.02
N GLU A 123 -37.84 4.34 14.32
CA GLU A 123 -36.58 4.83 14.88
C GLU A 123 -35.49 3.78 14.61
N GLU A 124 -35.02 3.73 13.37
CA GLU A 124 -33.92 2.87 12.94
C GLU A 124 -32.83 3.75 12.31
N ALA A 125 -32.30 4.64 13.15
CA ALA A 125 -31.00 5.26 12.93
C ALA A 125 -29.86 4.48 13.62
N GLU A 126 -30.11 3.28 14.18
CA GLU A 126 -29.11 2.44 14.85
C GLU A 126 -28.46 1.37 13.94
N GLY A 127 -28.95 1.19 12.70
CA GLY A 127 -28.49 0.12 11.81
C GLY A 127 -27.14 0.38 11.12
N PHE A 128 -26.84 1.65 10.80
CA PHE A 128 -25.62 1.99 10.06
C PHE A 128 -24.36 1.93 10.95
N GLU A 129 -24.51 2.18 12.25
CA GLU A 129 -23.41 2.17 13.21
C GLU A 129 -23.03 0.75 13.67
N ARG A 130 -24.02 -0.16 13.81
CA ARG A 130 -23.77 -1.58 14.14
C ARG A 130 -23.00 -2.32 13.03
N VAL A 131 -23.41 -2.12 11.78
CA VAL A 131 -22.73 -2.75 10.63
C VAL A 131 -21.29 -2.22 10.47
N ALA A 132 -21.03 -0.97 10.87
CA ALA A 132 -19.68 -0.41 10.91
C ALA A 132 -18.85 -0.98 12.07
N ALA A 133 -19.43 -1.19 13.26
CA ALA A 133 -18.73 -1.76 14.41
C ALA A 133 -18.30 -3.22 14.17
N GLU A 134 -19.18 -4.03 13.59
CA GLU A 134 -18.91 -5.45 13.28
C GLU A 134 -17.84 -5.60 12.18
N GLN A 135 -17.81 -4.70 11.18
CA GLN A 135 -16.76 -4.70 10.16
C GLN A 135 -15.40 -4.26 10.71
N VAL A 136 -15.39 -3.34 11.69
CA VAL A 136 -14.16 -2.92 12.36
C VAL A 136 -13.59 -4.06 13.20
N GLU A 137 -14.43 -4.86 13.86
CA GLU A 137 -14.01 -6.01 14.66
C GLU A 137 -13.33 -7.09 13.79
N GLY A 138 -13.93 -7.43 12.65
CA GLY A 138 -13.32 -8.36 11.70
C GLY A 138 -11.99 -7.85 11.11
N ALA A 139 -11.89 -6.55 10.80
CA ALA A 139 -10.66 -5.96 10.31
C ALA A 139 -9.53 -5.92 11.37
N LEU A 140 -9.89 -5.82 12.66
CA LEU A 140 -8.94 -5.88 13.77
C LEU A 140 -8.43 -7.32 14.01
N GLU A 141 -9.30 -8.32 13.92
CA GLU A 141 -8.92 -9.74 14.00
C GLU A 141 -7.96 -10.14 12.87
N ASP A 142 -8.22 -9.70 11.65
CA ASP A 142 -7.34 -9.94 10.50
C ASP A 142 -5.96 -9.29 10.69
N LEU A 143 -5.91 -8.09 11.27
CA LEU A 143 -4.65 -7.39 11.59
C LEU A 143 -3.84 -8.14 12.65
N ASP A 144 -4.49 -8.68 13.69
CA ASP A 144 -3.84 -9.48 14.72
C ASP A 144 -3.27 -10.79 14.16
N MET A 145 -4.03 -11.46 13.29
CA MET A 145 -3.58 -12.68 12.60
C MET A 145 -2.32 -12.42 11.75
N LEU A 146 -2.29 -11.30 11.01
CA LEU A 146 -1.12 -10.88 10.23
C LEU A 146 0.09 -10.56 11.11
N GLN A 147 -0.13 -9.98 12.29
CA GLN A 147 0.93 -9.66 13.23
C GLN A 147 1.55 -10.93 13.84
N GLN A 148 0.72 -11.94 14.15
CA GLN A 148 1.19 -13.25 14.62
C GLN A 148 1.99 -14.01 13.55
N LEU A 149 1.55 -13.98 12.29
CA LEU A 149 2.29 -14.59 11.17
C LEU A 149 3.68 -13.94 10.98
N LYS A 150 3.76 -12.61 11.14
CA LYS A 150 5.03 -11.88 11.04
C LYS A 150 6.01 -12.25 12.16
N LEU A 151 5.52 -12.56 13.36
CA LEU A 151 6.34 -12.97 14.50
C LEU A 151 6.83 -14.42 14.39
N ASN A 152 6.07 -15.29 13.72
CA ASN A 152 6.46 -16.69 13.50
C ASN A 152 7.41 -16.91 12.31
N LEU A 153 7.70 -15.86 11.54
CA LEU A 153 8.60 -15.88 10.37
C LEU A 153 9.99 -15.28 10.68
N GLN A 154 10.33 -15.07 11.95
CA GLN A 154 11.68 -14.71 12.43
C GLN A 154 12.33 -15.89 13.16
#